data_AF-A0A8H3GRY2-F1
#
_entry.id   AF-A0A8H3GRY2-F1
#
_cell.length_a   1.000
_cell.length_b   1.000
_cell.length_c   1.000
_cell.angle_alpha   90.00
_cell.angle_beta   90.00
_cell.angle_gamma   90.00
#
_symmetry.space_group_name_H-M   'P 1'
#
loop_
_entity.id
_entity.type
_entity.pdbx_description
1 polymer ?
#
loop_
_entity_poly.entity_id
_entity_poly.type
_entity_poly.pdbx_seq_one_letter_code
_entity_poly.pdbx_strand_id
1 'polypeptide(L)'
;MLSFTHGLLVVILASPFAAGARLRDGLYKISYSPAPCSIETKHYLDLSAPTTNATFNPIPEVQAQIWNVTTSATDSTWREIQSTKHQGISLGYPTAERGIRLRGIDDTSEDFYRFNLIDTVKEGYYYVYPYTSRDFVVNGDTRIEARNRFAYFRGNETQLPLPVLPLLFTPVVPLPVLSNP
;
A
#
# COMPACT_ATOMS: atom_id res chain seq x y z
N MET A 1 -34.31 21.26 53.39
CA MET A 1 -33.78 21.66 52.06
C MET A 1 -33.18 20.42 51.41
N LEU A 2 -33.86 19.85 50.41
CA LEU A 2 -33.31 18.78 49.57
C LEU A 2 -32.41 19.42 48.51
N SER A 3 -31.13 19.03 48.48
CA SER A 3 -30.22 19.32 47.39
C SER A 3 -29.92 18.00 46.68
N PHE A 4 -30.59 17.79 45.55
CA PHE A 4 -30.22 16.79 44.56
C PHE A 4 -29.02 17.33 43.77
N THR A 5 -27.85 16.72 43.92
CA THR A 5 -26.73 16.90 42.99
C THR A 5 -26.57 15.65 42.14
N HIS A 6 -27.25 15.66 40.99
CA HIS A 6 -26.81 14.95 39.78
C HIS A 6 -25.49 15.64 39.37
N GLY A 7 -24.37 14.99 39.09
CA GLY A 7 -24.18 13.80 38.28
C GLY A 7 -23.41 14.23 37.02
N LEU A 8 -22.14 13.81 36.87
CA LEU A 8 -21.54 13.51 35.57
C LEU A 8 -20.23 12.76 35.79
N LEU A 9 -20.30 11.42 35.77
CA LEU A 9 -19.13 10.57 35.63
C LEU A 9 -18.81 10.51 34.13
N VAL A 10 -17.82 11.29 33.67
CA VAL A 10 -17.32 11.17 32.30
C VAL A 10 -16.49 9.89 32.23
N VAL A 11 -17.12 8.79 31.82
CA VAL A 11 -16.40 7.60 31.38
C VAL A 11 -15.83 7.94 30.01
N ILE A 12 -14.56 8.35 29.96
CA ILE A 12 -13.81 8.33 28.71
C ILE A 12 -13.66 6.87 28.35
N LEU A 13 -14.55 6.38 27.48
CA LEU A 13 -14.29 5.18 26.70
C LEU A 13 -13.04 5.49 25.88
N ALA A 14 -11.87 5.15 26.40
CA ALA A 14 -10.71 4.93 25.58
C ALA A 14 -11.13 3.78 24.66
N SER A 15 -11.61 4.13 23.47
CA SER A 15 -11.85 3.17 22.41
C SER A 15 -10.58 2.35 22.32
N PRO A 16 -10.62 1.03 22.55
CA PRO A 16 -9.55 0.19 22.05
C PRO A 16 -9.74 0.27 20.54
N PHE A 17 -9.09 1.25 19.91
CA PHE A 17 -8.55 0.98 18.59
C PHE A 17 -7.64 -0.23 18.85
N ALA A 18 -8.22 -1.42 18.71
CA ALA A 18 -7.47 -2.64 18.53
C ALA A 18 -6.45 -2.24 17.47
N ALA A 19 -5.19 -2.15 17.88
CA ALA A 19 -4.12 -1.81 16.98
C ALA A 19 -4.12 -2.93 15.95
N GLY A 20 -4.85 -2.74 14.85
CA GLY A 20 -4.82 -3.63 13.69
C GLY A 20 -3.34 -3.86 13.43
N ALA A 21 -2.96 -5.14 13.36
CA ALA A 21 -1.56 -5.53 13.36
C ALA A 21 -0.83 -4.69 12.30
N ARG A 22 -0.03 -3.73 12.75
CA ARG A 22 0.70 -2.84 11.84
C ARG A 22 1.55 -3.72 10.95
N LEU A 23 1.50 -3.49 9.63
CA LEU A 23 2.35 -4.20 8.69
C LEU A 23 3.79 -4.12 9.20
N ARG A 24 4.39 -5.30 9.45
CA ARG A 24 5.77 -5.43 9.91
C ARG A 24 6.72 -5.02 8.79
N ASP A 25 7.91 -4.58 9.17
CA ASP A 25 8.97 -4.31 8.20
C ASP A 25 9.44 -5.64 7.57
N GLY A 26 9.73 -5.62 6.27
CA GLY A 26 10.17 -6.81 5.56
C GLY A 26 9.95 -6.77 4.05
N LEU A 27 10.13 -7.94 3.42
CA LEU A 27 10.00 -8.12 1.99
C LEU A 27 8.57 -8.56 1.62
N TYR A 28 7.97 -7.87 0.66
CA TYR A 28 6.60 -8.09 0.23
C TYR A 28 6.44 -8.12 -1.28
N LYS A 29 5.51 -8.95 -1.75
CA LYS A 29 4.82 -8.71 -3.03
C LYS A 29 3.54 -7.94 -2.75
N ILE A 30 3.37 -6.81 -3.42
CA ILE A 30 2.19 -5.93 -3.28
C ILE A 30 1.29 -6.16 -4.50
N SER A 31 0.01 -6.43 -4.31
CA SER A 31 -0.89 -6.76 -5.43
C SER A 31 -2.34 -6.39 -5.18
N TYR A 32 -3.17 -6.37 -6.21
CA TYR A 32 -4.63 -6.44 -6.07
C TYR A 32 -5.20 -7.45 -7.07
N SER A 33 -6.45 -7.87 -6.87
CA SER A 33 -7.19 -8.66 -7.85
C SER A 33 -8.51 -7.98 -8.19
N PRO A 34 -8.74 -7.57 -9.46
CA PRO A 34 -9.97 -6.91 -9.88
C PRO A 34 -11.17 -7.85 -10.03
N ALA A 35 -10.97 -9.17 -9.99
CA ALA A 35 -12.03 -10.15 -10.19
C ALA A 35 -12.63 -10.64 -8.86
N PRO A 36 -13.95 -10.55 -8.66
CA PRO A 36 -14.60 -11.23 -7.54
C PRO A 36 -14.72 -12.73 -7.84
N CYS A 37 -13.96 -13.55 -7.09
CA CYS A 37 -14.08 -15.02 -6.95
C CYS A 37 -14.30 -15.85 -8.24
N SER A 38 -13.24 -16.47 -8.77
CA SER A 38 -13.20 -17.83 -9.38
C SER A 38 -11.98 -18.03 -10.26
N ILE A 39 -11.36 -16.94 -10.75
CA ILE A 39 -10.03 -16.93 -11.39
C ILE A 39 -9.35 -15.63 -10.94
N GLU A 40 -8.61 -15.68 -9.83
CA GLU A 40 -7.92 -14.49 -9.28
C GLU A 40 -6.73 -14.11 -10.18
N THR A 41 -6.97 -13.34 -11.23
CA THR A 41 -5.87 -12.61 -11.88
C THR A 41 -5.37 -11.58 -10.86
N LYS A 42 -4.15 -11.76 -10.37
CA LYS A 42 -3.47 -10.79 -9.51
C LYS A 42 -2.58 -9.90 -10.35
N HIS A 43 -2.60 -8.61 -10.06
CA HIS A 43 -1.68 -7.64 -10.65
C HIS A 43 -0.71 -7.18 -9.58
N TYR A 44 0.56 -7.44 -9.78
CA TYR A 44 1.63 -7.17 -8.83
C TYR A 44 2.27 -5.82 -9.12
N LEU A 45 2.52 -5.03 -8.07
CA LEU A 45 3.27 -3.79 -8.18
C LEU A 45 4.67 -4.10 -8.69
N ASP A 46 5.05 -3.44 -9.76
CA ASP A 46 6.20 -3.76 -10.60
C ASP A 46 6.92 -2.46 -10.99
N LEU A 47 8.25 -2.52 -10.97
CA LEU A 47 9.11 -1.46 -11.48
C LEU A 47 10.13 -2.04 -12.45
N SER A 48 9.86 -1.89 -13.74
CA SER A 48 10.68 -2.47 -14.80
C SER A 48 12.07 -1.82 -14.88
N ALA A 49 12.18 -0.52 -14.60
CA ALA A 49 13.43 0.23 -14.58
C ALA A 49 13.46 1.35 -13.50
N PRO A 50 14.64 1.76 -13.02
CA PRO A 50 14.83 2.62 -11.84
C PRO A 50 13.96 3.88 -11.75
N THR A 51 13.84 4.65 -12.83
CA THR A 51 13.16 5.97 -12.81
C THR A 51 11.88 6.00 -13.64
N THR A 52 11.33 4.82 -13.94
CA THR A 52 10.11 4.68 -14.75
C THR A 52 8.85 4.70 -13.89
N ASN A 53 7.70 4.93 -14.53
CA ASN A 53 6.41 4.80 -13.87
C ASN A 53 6.20 3.35 -13.43
N ALA A 54 5.83 3.18 -12.16
CA ALA A 54 5.49 1.88 -11.62
C ALA A 54 4.16 1.39 -12.21
N THR A 55 4.02 0.08 -12.29
CA THR A 55 2.86 -0.57 -12.89
C THR A 55 2.34 -1.70 -12.01
N PHE A 56 1.12 -2.14 -12.28
CA PHE A 56 0.55 -3.37 -11.77
C PHE A 56 0.53 -4.40 -12.91
N ASN A 57 1.50 -5.31 -12.87
CA ASN A 57 1.75 -6.30 -13.90
C ASN A 57 1.07 -7.64 -13.53
N PRO A 58 0.21 -8.22 -14.40
CA PRO A 58 -0.42 -9.50 -14.13
C PRO A 58 0.52 -10.71 -14.26
N ILE A 59 1.68 -10.52 -14.91
CA ILE A 59 2.68 -11.58 -15.09
C ILE A 59 3.64 -11.53 -13.89
N PRO A 60 3.74 -12.60 -13.09
CA PRO A 60 4.67 -12.61 -11.97
C PRO A 60 6.13 -12.53 -12.45
N GLU A 61 6.87 -11.53 -11.99
CA GLU A 61 8.32 -11.41 -12.15
C GLU A 61 8.96 -11.39 -10.76
N VAL A 62 9.78 -12.40 -10.46
CA VAL A 62 10.19 -12.68 -9.07
C VAL A 62 10.95 -11.53 -8.43
N GLN A 63 11.79 -10.80 -9.16
CA GLN A 63 12.60 -9.73 -8.55
C GLN A 63 12.00 -8.32 -8.72
N ALA A 64 11.39 -8.01 -9.87
CA ALA A 64 10.83 -6.67 -10.13
C ALA A 64 9.62 -6.30 -9.27
N GLN A 65 9.03 -7.31 -8.61
CA GLN A 65 7.79 -7.20 -7.83
C GLN A 65 7.99 -7.42 -6.34
N ILE A 66 9.24 -7.53 -5.88
CA ILE A 66 9.58 -7.59 -4.46
C ILE A 66 9.98 -6.20 -4.00
N TRP A 67 9.37 -5.81 -2.88
CA TRP A 67 9.54 -4.51 -2.26
C TRP A 67 9.95 -4.70 -0.82
N ASN A 68 11.01 -4.00 -0.40
CA ASN A 68 11.35 -3.83 0.99
C ASN A 68 10.48 -2.72 1.57
N VAL A 69 9.57 -3.08 2.46
CA VAL A 69 8.66 -2.15 3.13
C VAL A 69 9.18 -1.91 4.53
N THR A 70 9.46 -0.66 4.85
CA THR A 70 10.01 -0.27 6.16
C THR A 70 9.17 0.83 6.79
N THR A 71 9.18 0.88 8.11
CA THR A 71 8.55 1.95 8.88
C THR A 71 9.46 3.16 8.87
N SER A 72 8.92 4.34 8.59
CA SER A 72 9.72 5.56 8.57
C SER A 72 10.30 5.87 9.96
N ALA A 73 11.56 6.30 10.00
CA ALA A 73 12.24 6.63 11.25
C ALA A 73 11.61 7.84 11.97
N THR A 74 10.92 8.71 11.23
CA THR A 74 10.33 9.95 11.78
C THR A 74 8.87 9.81 12.19
N ASP A 75 8.15 8.83 11.63
CA ASP A 75 6.75 8.58 11.95
C ASP A 75 6.39 7.10 11.78
N SER A 76 5.93 6.47 12.86
CA SER A 76 5.59 5.04 12.88
C SER A 76 4.37 4.66 12.02
N THR A 77 3.60 5.64 11.56
CA THR A 77 2.45 5.46 10.65
C THR A 77 2.84 5.49 9.18
N TRP A 78 4.02 6.04 8.86
CA TRP A 78 4.51 6.14 7.50
C TRP A 78 5.29 4.89 7.09
N ARG A 79 5.24 4.58 5.80
CA ARG A 79 5.95 3.49 5.16
C ARG A 79 6.78 3.99 4.00
N GLU A 80 7.97 3.42 3.88
CA GLU A 80 8.88 3.60 2.76
C GLU A 80 8.94 2.27 2.01
N ILE A 81 8.77 2.32 0.69
CA ILE A 81 8.62 1.12 -0.17
C ILE A 81 9.77 1.13 -1.17
N GLN A 82 10.78 0.30 -0.96
CA GLN A 82 12.02 0.29 -1.72
C GLN A 82 12.09 -0.91 -2.67
N SER A 83 12.57 -0.71 -3.89
CA SER A 83 12.77 -1.79 -4.85
C SER A 83 13.91 -2.70 -4.40
N THR A 84 13.71 -4.01 -4.42
CA THR A 84 14.84 -4.95 -4.21
C THR A 84 15.64 -5.22 -5.48
N LYS A 85 15.04 -5.00 -6.66
CA LYS A 85 15.71 -5.18 -7.97
C LYS A 85 16.64 -4.03 -8.29
N HIS A 86 16.21 -2.80 -7.99
CA HIS A 86 16.96 -1.58 -8.29
C HIS A 86 17.44 -0.94 -6.98
N GLN A 87 18.70 -1.17 -6.62
CA GLN A 87 19.27 -0.63 -5.36
C GLN A 87 19.24 0.90 -5.34
N GLY A 88 18.92 1.47 -4.17
CA GLY A 88 18.81 2.92 -3.99
C GLY A 88 17.50 3.53 -4.53
N ILE A 89 16.61 2.71 -5.12
CA ILE A 89 15.37 3.19 -5.70
C ILE A 89 14.18 2.94 -4.77
N SER A 90 13.44 4.00 -4.48
CA SER A 90 12.18 3.97 -3.75
C SER A 90 10.99 4.15 -4.69
N LEU A 91 9.83 3.63 -4.30
CA LEU A 91 8.57 4.02 -4.90
C LEU A 91 8.22 5.43 -4.43
N GLY A 92 7.96 6.33 -5.37
CA GLY A 92 7.66 7.72 -5.11
C GLY A 92 6.58 8.29 -6.00
N TYR A 93 6.28 9.56 -5.78
CA TYR A 93 5.27 10.33 -6.49
C TYR A 93 5.57 11.84 -6.42
N PRO A 94 5.31 12.59 -7.50
CA PRO A 94 5.64 14.02 -7.56
C PRO A 94 4.69 14.90 -6.74
N THR A 95 3.39 14.55 -6.67
CA THR A 95 2.39 15.29 -5.89
C THR A 95 1.27 14.35 -5.44
N ALA A 96 0.59 14.70 -4.36
CA ALA A 96 -0.54 13.96 -3.80
C ALA A 96 -1.85 14.40 -4.45
N GLU A 97 -2.00 14.11 -5.75
CA GLU A 97 -3.19 14.46 -6.52
C GLU A 97 -3.74 13.26 -7.28
N ARG A 98 -5.03 13.32 -7.64
CA ARG A 98 -5.66 12.30 -8.48
C ARG A 98 -4.96 12.18 -9.83
N GLY A 99 -4.79 10.94 -10.30
CA GLY A 99 -4.25 10.64 -11.62
C GLY A 99 -2.72 10.61 -11.66
N ILE A 100 -2.06 11.06 -10.61
CA ILE A 100 -0.61 11.04 -10.50
C ILE A 100 -0.12 9.60 -10.40
N ARG A 101 0.81 9.26 -11.29
CA ARG A 101 1.44 7.95 -11.35
C ARG A 101 2.52 7.86 -10.28
N LEU A 102 2.63 6.67 -9.71
CA LEU A 102 3.80 6.31 -8.94
C LEU A 102 4.94 6.01 -9.90
N ARG A 103 6.16 6.24 -9.44
CA ARG A 103 7.39 5.96 -10.19
C ARG A 103 8.51 5.56 -9.26
N GLY A 104 9.53 4.92 -9.80
CA GLY A 104 10.78 4.78 -9.07
C GLY A 104 11.50 6.12 -8.98
N ILE A 105 12.08 6.40 -7.82
CA ILE A 105 12.87 7.61 -7.55
C ILE A 105 14.15 7.24 -6.80
N ASP A 106 15.22 8.01 -7.03
CA ASP A 106 16.46 7.92 -6.25
C ASP A 106 16.47 8.92 -5.09
N ASP A 107 17.57 8.95 -4.34
CA ASP A 107 17.79 9.81 -3.17
C ASP A 107 17.97 11.29 -3.51
N THR A 108 18.17 11.63 -4.79
CA THR A 108 18.29 13.02 -5.27
C THR A 108 16.97 13.62 -5.72
N SER A 109 15.91 12.80 -5.80
CA SER A 109 14.60 13.24 -6.23
C SER A 109 13.92 14.17 -5.22
N GLU A 110 13.26 15.20 -5.72
CA GLU A 110 12.39 16.09 -4.93
C GLU A 110 10.99 15.49 -4.70
N ASP A 111 10.72 14.31 -5.27
CA ASP A 111 9.44 13.62 -5.10
C ASP A 111 9.24 13.11 -3.67
N PHE A 112 7.98 12.89 -3.33
CA PHE A 112 7.61 12.24 -2.08
C PHE A 112 7.70 10.71 -2.23
N TYR A 113 8.07 10.01 -1.15
CA TYR A 113 8.24 8.53 -1.15
C TYR A 113 7.65 7.84 0.08
N ARG A 114 6.92 8.59 0.91
CA ARG A 114 6.30 8.06 2.13
C ARG A 114 4.81 7.85 1.92
N PHE A 115 4.31 6.75 2.46
CA PHE A 115 2.92 6.36 2.34
C PHE A 115 2.29 6.09 3.70
N ASN A 116 0.99 6.34 3.82
CA ASN A 116 0.18 5.88 4.94
C ASN A 116 -0.53 4.58 4.55
N LEU A 117 -0.43 3.54 5.38
CA LEU A 117 -1.16 2.29 5.21
C LEU A 117 -2.32 2.25 6.21
N ILE A 118 -3.54 2.09 5.70
CA ILE A 118 -4.73 1.86 6.51
C ILE A 118 -5.17 0.42 6.31
N ASP A 119 -5.23 -0.34 7.40
CA ASP A 119 -5.64 -1.74 7.41
C ASP A 119 -7.12 -1.88 7.03
N THR A 120 -7.45 -3.07 6.53
CA THR A 120 -8.83 -3.48 6.31
C THR A 120 -9.20 -4.61 7.26
N VAL A 121 -10.48 -5.00 7.26
CA VAL A 121 -10.95 -6.17 8.01
C VAL A 121 -10.28 -7.49 7.58
N LYS A 122 -9.64 -7.52 6.40
CA LYS A 122 -8.95 -8.70 5.88
C LYS A 122 -7.45 -8.54 6.10
N GLU A 123 -6.85 -9.50 6.81
CA GLU A 123 -5.42 -9.49 7.11
C GLU A 123 -4.56 -9.41 5.84
N GLY A 124 -3.51 -8.58 5.89
CA GLY A 124 -2.60 -8.37 4.77
C GLY A 124 -3.11 -7.38 3.71
N TYR A 125 -4.37 -6.94 3.79
CA TYR A 125 -4.94 -5.96 2.86
C TYR A 125 -4.95 -4.56 3.47
N TYR A 126 -4.43 -3.60 2.71
CA TYR A 126 -4.29 -2.20 3.12
C TYR A 126 -4.69 -1.26 1.99
N TYR A 127 -5.34 -0.16 2.34
CA TYR A 127 -5.38 1.01 1.47
C TYR A 127 -4.10 1.82 1.66
N VAL A 128 -3.45 2.17 0.55
CA VAL A 128 -2.16 2.87 0.53
C VAL A 128 -2.38 4.30 0.06
N TYR A 129 -2.07 5.27 0.90
CA TYR A 129 -2.27 6.70 0.65
C TYR A 129 -0.93 7.42 0.59
N PRO A 130 -0.81 8.54 -0.13
CA PRO A 130 0.31 9.45 0.07
C PRO A 130 0.35 9.89 1.54
N TYR A 131 1.51 10.13 2.14
CA TYR A 131 1.55 10.48 3.56
C TYR A 131 0.87 11.84 3.86
N THR A 132 0.78 12.71 2.85
CA THR A 132 0.24 14.08 2.93
C THR A 132 -1.27 14.19 2.71
N SER A 133 -1.96 13.14 2.23
CA SER A 133 -3.39 13.20 1.95
C SER A 133 -4.05 11.83 2.13
N ARG A 134 -5.34 11.82 2.52
CA ARG A 134 -6.19 10.63 2.56
C ARG A 134 -7.26 10.62 1.46
N ASP A 135 -7.23 11.59 0.56
CA ASP A 135 -8.24 11.75 -0.49
C ASP A 135 -7.99 10.84 -1.69
N PHE A 136 -6.73 10.39 -1.84
CA PHE A 136 -6.30 9.57 -2.96
C PHE A 136 -5.54 8.33 -2.52
N VAL A 137 -5.81 7.22 -3.19
CA VAL A 137 -5.31 5.90 -2.81
C VAL A 137 -4.63 5.25 -4.01
N VAL A 138 -3.51 4.59 -3.76
CA VAL A 138 -2.74 3.86 -4.78
C VAL A 138 -3.58 2.71 -5.30
N ASN A 139 -3.75 2.66 -6.60
CA ASN A 139 -4.36 1.52 -7.28
C ASN A 139 -3.94 1.45 -8.75
N GLY A 140 -4.43 0.42 -9.44
CA GLY A 140 -4.51 0.42 -10.89
C GLY A 140 -5.93 0.69 -11.39
N ASP A 141 -6.06 0.67 -12.72
CA ASP A 141 -7.37 0.45 -13.35
C ASP A 141 -7.96 -0.87 -12.81
N THR A 142 -9.25 -0.95 -12.59
CA THR A 142 -9.93 -2.11 -11.99
C THR A 142 -10.70 -2.95 -13.00
N ARG A 143 -10.53 -2.72 -14.31
CA ARG A 143 -11.00 -3.68 -15.36
C ARG A 143 -10.53 -5.11 -15.07
N ILE A 144 -11.27 -6.13 -15.51
CA ILE A 144 -10.96 -7.53 -15.17
C ILE A 144 -9.78 -8.10 -15.99
N GLU A 145 -9.46 -7.52 -17.16
CA GLU A 145 -8.45 -8.03 -18.10
C GLU A 145 -7.04 -8.21 -17.51
N ALA A 146 -6.36 -9.29 -17.88
CA ALA A 146 -4.94 -9.49 -17.57
C ALA A 146 -4.06 -8.59 -18.47
N ARG A 147 -3.92 -7.31 -18.09
CA ARG A 147 -3.04 -6.36 -18.76
C ARG A 147 -2.24 -5.53 -17.78
N ASN A 148 -1.06 -5.09 -18.20
CA ASN A 148 -0.25 -4.16 -17.45
C ASN A 148 -0.95 -2.79 -17.32
N ARG A 149 -0.86 -2.16 -16.15
CA ARG A 149 -1.58 -0.93 -15.81
C ARG A 149 -0.69 -0.03 -14.98
N PHE A 150 -0.77 1.28 -15.16
CA PHE A 150 -0.05 2.18 -14.25
C PHE A 150 -0.53 2.02 -12.81
N ALA A 151 0.39 2.15 -11.85
CA ALA A 151 0.07 2.41 -10.46
C ALA A 151 -0.08 3.93 -10.30
N TYR A 152 -1.21 4.38 -9.78
CA TYR A 152 -1.51 5.80 -9.65
C TYR A 152 -2.51 6.08 -8.53
N PHE A 153 -2.59 7.35 -8.12
CA PHE A 153 -3.54 7.82 -7.14
C PHE A 153 -4.95 7.94 -7.74
N ARG A 154 -5.89 7.18 -7.16
CA ARG A 154 -7.32 7.26 -7.48
C ARG A 154 -8.06 8.01 -6.39
N GLY A 155 -9.01 8.86 -6.77
CA GLY A 155 -9.93 9.52 -5.83
C GLY A 155 -11.31 8.87 -5.82
N ASN A 156 -12.17 9.28 -4.88
CA ASN A 156 -13.45 8.63 -4.52
C ASN A 156 -14.61 8.74 -5.54
N GLU A 157 -14.49 9.48 -6.64
CA GLU A 157 -15.65 9.69 -7.54
C GLU A 157 -16.12 8.42 -8.25
N THR A 158 -17.45 8.34 -8.36
CA THR A 158 -18.34 7.25 -8.78
C THR A 158 -18.38 6.97 -10.29
N GLN A 159 -17.37 7.37 -11.06
CA GLN A 159 -17.30 7.01 -12.48
C GLN A 159 -16.31 5.88 -12.69
N LEU A 160 -16.73 4.92 -13.54
CA LEU A 160 -15.89 3.89 -14.14
C LEU A 160 -14.42 4.36 -14.23
N PRO A 161 -13.48 3.62 -13.63
CA PRO A 161 -13.53 2.18 -13.41
C PRO A 161 -14.00 1.77 -11.99
N LEU A 162 -14.35 0.50 -11.82
CA LEU A 162 -14.77 -0.27 -10.61
C LEU A 162 -14.17 0.22 -9.26
N PRO A 163 -14.79 -0.10 -8.09
CA PRO A 163 -14.38 0.42 -6.79
C PRO A 163 -12.87 0.28 -6.52
N VAL A 164 -12.30 1.23 -5.78
CA VAL A 164 -10.92 1.11 -5.30
C VAL A 164 -10.81 -0.16 -4.45
N LEU A 165 -9.81 -0.97 -4.78
CA LEU A 165 -9.50 -2.20 -4.07
C LEU A 165 -8.32 -2.01 -3.11
N PRO A 166 -8.35 -2.57 -1.90
CA PRO A 166 -7.17 -2.59 -1.06
C PRO A 166 -6.07 -3.45 -1.70
N LEU A 167 -4.82 -3.08 -1.44
CA LEU A 167 -3.65 -3.84 -1.89
C LEU A 167 -3.30 -4.91 -0.87
N LEU A 168 -3.07 -6.14 -1.34
CA LEU A 168 -2.56 -7.27 -0.58
C LEU A 168 -1.03 -7.21 -0.52
N PHE A 169 -0.49 -7.19 0.70
CA PHE A 169 0.92 -7.31 1.01
C PHE A 169 1.20 -8.77 1.41
N THR A 170 1.73 -9.54 0.47
CA THR A 170 2.10 -10.95 0.69
C THR A 170 3.57 -11.02 1.13
N PRO A 171 3.88 -11.46 2.36
CA PRO A 171 5.26 -11.61 2.82
C PRO A 171 6.04 -12.56 1.90
N VAL A 172 7.26 -12.18 1.56
CA VAL A 172 8.22 -13.09 0.93
C VAL A 172 8.95 -13.83 2.05
N VAL A 173 8.49 -15.05 2.35
CA VAL A 173 9.23 -15.94 3.25
C VAL A 173 10.52 -16.35 2.53
N PRO A 174 11.71 -16.32 3.18
CA PRO A 174 12.90 -16.88 2.56
C PRO A 174 12.60 -18.31 2.14
N LEU A 175 12.93 -18.68 0.89
CA LEU A 175 12.98 -20.09 0.52
C LEU A 175 13.89 -20.79 1.54
N PRO A 176 13.50 -21.93 2.13
CA PRO A 176 14.43 -22.69 2.94
C PRO A 176 15.68 -22.93 2.08
N VAL A 177 16.82 -22.45 2.57
CA VAL A 177 18.11 -22.80 1.97
C VAL A 177 18.20 -24.31 2.12
N LEU A 178 17.97 -25.04 1.02
CA LEU A 178 18.31 -26.44 0.95
C LEU A 178 19.81 -26.50 1.20
N SER A 179 20.18 -26.86 2.43
CA SER A 179 21.53 -27.28 2.75
C SER A 179 21.77 -28.49 1.86
N ASN A 180 22.64 -28.35 0.86
CA ASN A 180 23.08 -29.52 0.10
C ASN A 180 23.72 -30.52 1.09
N PRO A 181 23.51 -31.83 0.86
CA PRO A 181 23.88 -32.90 1.80
C PRO A 181 25.37 -32.95 2.11
#